data_AF-A0A539E2W1-F1
#
_entry.id   AF-A0A539E2W1-F1
#
_cell.length_a   1.000
_cell.length_b   1.000
_cell.length_c   1.000
_cell.angle_alpha   90.00
_cell.angle_beta   90.00
_cell.angle_gamma   90.00
#
_symmetry.space_group_name_H-M   'P 1'
#
loop_
_entity.id
_entity.type
_entity.pdbx_description
1 polymer ?
#
loop_
_entity_poly.entity_id
_entity_poly.type
_entity_poly.pdbx_seq_one_letter_code
_entity_poly.pdbx_strand_id
1 'polypeptide(L)'
;MSAVKPRIFFNGLLLITTLVGLAYLFQATSLSAMLDTTWIDQEVRGKGLSGELLFIGIGALATALGAPRQVISFLAGYAFDLVLGTMLGVIATVG
;
A
#
# COMPACT_ATOMS: atom_id res chain seq x y z
N MET A 1 19.60 29.32 -17.87
CA MET A 1 19.23 27.94 -17.48
C MET A 1 20.40 27.34 -16.71
N SER A 2 20.29 27.22 -15.38
CA SER A 2 21.38 26.71 -14.53
C SER A 2 21.71 25.25 -14.90
N ALA A 3 22.97 25.00 -15.25
CA ALA A 3 23.48 23.66 -15.50
C ALA A 3 23.37 22.83 -14.21
N VAL A 4 22.38 21.94 -14.16
CA VAL A 4 22.21 20.99 -13.06
C VAL A 4 23.43 20.07 -13.04
N LYS A 5 24.14 20.02 -11.92
CA LYS A 5 25.37 19.23 -11.80
C LYS A 5 25.05 17.73 -11.98
N PRO A 6 25.71 17.01 -12.91
CA PRO A 6 25.41 15.59 -13.20
C PRO A 6 25.49 14.66 -11.98
N ARG A 7 26.28 15.04 -10.97
CA ARG A 7 26.35 14.36 -9.66
C ARG A 7 25.00 14.27 -8.92
N ILE A 8 24.10 15.23 -9.13
CA ILE A 8 22.78 15.25 -8.47
C ILE A 8 21.89 14.14 -9.06
N PHE A 9 21.91 13.95 -10.38
CA PHE A 9 21.19 12.86 -11.03
C PHE A 9 21.72 11.49 -10.62
N PHE A 10 23.04 11.33 -10.53
CA PHE A 10 23.65 10.09 -10.06
C PHE A 10 23.28 9.75 -8.62
N ASN A 11 23.32 10.73 -7.71
CA ASN A 11 22.93 10.54 -6.32
C ASN A 11 21.43 10.21 -6.18
N GLY A 12 20.58 10.87 -6.98
CA GLY A 12 19.15 10.58 -7.03
C GLY A 12 18.86 9.18 -7.57
N LEU A 13 19.55 8.76 -8.62
CA LEU A 13 19.43 7.41 -9.17
C LEU A 13 19.87 6.37 -8.14
N LEU A 14 21.03 6.57 -7.50
CA LEU A 14 21.57 5.65 -6.49
C LEU A 14 20.60 5.51 -5.30
N LEU A 15 19.98 6.61 -4.86
CA LEU A 15 18.92 6.60 -3.85
C LEU A 15 17.73 5.74 -4.31
N ILE A 16 17.19 5.98 -5.51
CA ILE A 16 16.05 5.23 -6.05
C ILE A 16 16.37 3.74 -6.14
N THR A 17 17.54 3.37 -6.68
CA THR A 17 17.94 1.96 -6.81
C THR A 17 18.10 1.30 -5.44
N THR A 18 18.62 2.02 -4.45
CA THR A 18 18.74 1.51 -3.07
C THR A 18 17.37 1.30 -2.44
N LEU A 19 16.45 2.25 -2.62
CA LEU A 19 15.07 2.13 -2.12
C LEU A 19 14.33 0.96 -2.79
N VAL A 20 14.50 0.76 -4.09
CA VAL A 20 13.94 -0.40 -4.82
C VAL A 20 14.56 -1.71 -4.33
N GLY A 21 15.87 -1.75 -4.10
CA GLY A 21 16.55 -2.92 -3.55
C GLY A 21 16.07 -3.28 -2.14
N LEU A 22 15.84 -2.28 -1.28
CA LEU A 22 15.23 -2.48 0.03
C LEU A 22 13.79 -2.99 -0.11
N ALA A 23 12.98 -2.40 -0.98
CA ALA A 23 11.61 -2.87 -1.24
C ALA A 23 11.58 -4.33 -1.72
N TYR A 24 12.52 -4.74 -2.57
CA TYR A 24 12.66 -6.12 -3.03
C TYR A 24 13.06 -7.08 -1.90
N LEU A 25 13.99 -6.68 -1.03
CA LEU A 25 14.34 -7.47 0.15
C LEU A 25 13.16 -7.61 1.13
N PHE A 26 12.38 -6.56 1.31
CA PHE A 26 11.12 -6.62 2.08
C PHE A 26 10.10 -7.56 1.43
N GLN A 27 10.00 -7.56 0.10
CA GLN A 27 9.11 -8.47 -0.64
C GLN A 27 9.52 -9.94 -0.48
N ALA A 28 10.82 -10.22 -0.30
CA ALA A 28 11.33 -11.57 0.01
C ALA A 28 11.01 -12.03 1.45
N THR A 29 10.56 -11.14 2.33
CA THR A 29 10.10 -11.53 3.68
C THR A 29 8.63 -11.93 3.67
N SER A 30 8.26 -12.90 4.51
CA SER A 30 6.89 -13.38 4.70
C SER A 30 5.88 -12.30 5.13
N LEU A 31 6.35 -11.12 5.54
CA LEU A 31 5.52 -9.94 5.80
C LEU A 31 4.74 -9.49 4.55
N SER A 32 5.31 -9.66 3.35
CA SER A 32 4.62 -9.31 2.10
C SER A 32 3.43 -10.24 1.84
N ALA A 33 3.52 -11.51 2.22
CA ALA A 33 2.43 -12.47 2.07
C ALA A 33 1.29 -12.23 3.07
N MET A 34 1.57 -11.62 4.23
CA MET A 34 0.56 -11.21 5.21
C MET A 34 -0.13 -9.88 4.87
N LEU A 35 0.39 -9.12 3.90
CA LEU A 35 -0.14 -7.83 3.46
C LEU A 35 -0.37 -7.84 1.94
N ASP A 36 -1.02 -8.89 1.46
CA ASP A 36 -1.40 -9.04 0.06
C ASP A 36 -2.93 -9.11 -0.08
N THR A 37 -3.44 -8.90 -1.28
CA THR A 37 -4.89 -8.97 -1.58
C THR A 37 -5.49 -10.32 -1.19
N THR A 38 -4.71 -11.40 -1.30
CA THR A 38 -5.11 -12.75 -0.88
C THR A 38 -5.45 -12.83 0.61
N TRP A 39 -4.65 -12.19 1.47
CA TRP A 39 -4.90 -12.13 2.90
C TRP A 39 -6.14 -11.28 3.22
N ILE A 40 -6.29 -10.14 2.52
CA ILE A 40 -7.47 -9.29 2.64
C ILE A 40 -8.75 -10.07 2.31
N ASP A 41 -8.76 -10.81 1.20
CA ASP A 41 -9.94 -11.57 0.78
C ASP A 41 -10.30 -12.72 1.75
N GLN A 42 -9.31 -13.28 2.47
CA GLN A 42 -9.52 -14.37 3.43
C GLN A 42 -9.95 -13.89 4.83
N GLU A 43 -9.26 -12.87 5.34
CA GLU A 43 -9.32 -12.49 6.76
C GLU A 43 -10.04 -11.16 7.02
N VAL A 44 -10.19 -10.30 6.01
CA VAL A 44 -10.77 -8.95 6.19
C VAL A 44 -12.10 -8.81 5.45
N ARG A 45 -12.14 -9.21 4.18
CA ARG A 45 -13.31 -9.01 3.31
C ARG A 45 -14.47 -9.90 3.73
N GLY A 46 -15.66 -9.31 3.88
CA GLY A 46 -16.88 -10.04 4.23
C GLY A 46 -16.96 -10.53 5.69
N LYS A 47 -16.00 -10.17 6.55
CA LYS A 47 -15.99 -10.53 7.98
C LYS A 47 -16.66 -9.47 8.89
N GLY A 48 -17.16 -8.38 8.31
CA GLY A 48 -17.79 -7.27 9.03
C GLY A 48 -16.83 -6.54 9.99
N LEU A 49 -17.36 -6.04 11.11
CA LEU A 49 -16.61 -5.22 12.09
C LEU A 49 -15.32 -5.90 12.61
N SER A 50 -15.32 -7.23 12.72
CA SER A 50 -14.14 -7.98 13.13
C SER A 50 -13.00 -7.92 12.12
N GLY A 51 -13.31 -7.92 10.81
CA GLY A 51 -12.32 -7.76 9.75
C GLY A 51 -11.73 -6.35 9.72
N GLU A 52 -12.56 -5.33 9.94
CA GLU A 52 -12.13 -3.92 10.04
C GLU A 52 -11.15 -3.68 11.19
N LEU A 53 -11.47 -4.17 12.39
CA LEU A 53 -10.61 -4.06 13.57
C LEU A 53 -9.27 -4.80 13.38
N LEU A 54 -9.32 -5.97 12.75
CA LEU A 54 -8.14 -6.78 12.46
C LEU A 54 -7.24 -6.07 11.45
N PHE A 55 -7.81 -5.50 10.39
CA PHE A 55 -7.09 -4.68 9.41
C PHE A 55 -6.41 -3.47 10.05
N ILE A 56 -7.12 -2.73 10.90
CA ILE A 56 -6.55 -1.57 11.61
C ILE A 56 -5.39 -2.00 12.52
N GLY A 57 -5.56 -3.09 13.28
CA GLY A 57 -4.52 -3.61 14.18
C GLY A 57 -3.25 -4.03 13.44
N ILE A 58 -3.39 -4.85 12.40
CA ILE A 58 -2.25 -5.31 11.60
C ILE A 58 -1.64 -4.19 10.78
N GLY A 59 -2.45 -3.32 10.17
CA GLY A 59 -1.97 -2.16 9.41
C GLY A 59 -1.18 -1.16 10.27
N ALA A 60 -1.64 -0.92 11.50
CA ALA A 60 -0.92 -0.08 12.47
C ALA A 60 0.41 -0.70 12.90
N LEU A 61 0.42 -2.01 13.23
CA LEU A 61 1.65 -2.73 13.58
C LEU A 61 2.63 -2.78 12.41
N ALA A 62 2.17 -3.08 11.21
CA ALA A 62 2.99 -3.10 10.01
C ALA A 62 3.63 -1.73 9.77
N THR A 63 2.84 -0.65 9.84
CA THR A 63 3.36 0.71 9.66
C THR A 63 4.36 1.10 10.76
N ALA A 64 4.11 0.70 12.01
CA ALA A 64 5.03 0.93 13.13
C ALA A 64 6.36 0.16 12.98
N LEU A 65 6.33 -1.02 12.36
CA LEU A 65 7.50 -1.83 12.03
C LEU A 65 8.22 -1.37 10.75
N GLY A 66 7.79 -0.28 10.13
CA GLY A 66 8.43 0.33 8.97
C GLY A 66 7.85 -0.07 7.62
N ALA A 67 6.69 -0.74 7.58
CA ALA A 67 6.00 -1.00 6.32
C ALA A 67 5.58 0.32 5.64
N PRO A 68 5.58 0.38 4.29
CA PRO A 68 5.19 1.59 3.59
C PRO A 68 3.68 1.85 3.78
N ARG A 69 3.33 2.94 4.46
CA ARG A 69 1.93 3.38 4.67
C ARG A 69 1.07 3.47 3.40
N GLN A 70 1.70 3.63 2.24
CA GLN A 70 1.03 3.65 0.94
C GLN A 70 0.42 2.30 0.58
N VAL A 71 1.12 1.20 0.90
CA VAL A 71 0.62 -0.17 0.69
C VAL A 71 -0.60 -0.43 1.56
N ILE A 72 -0.53 -0.04 2.84
CA ILE A 72 -1.66 -0.17 3.77
C ILE A 72 -2.87 0.63 3.29
N SER A 73 -2.67 1.86 2.80
CA SER A 73 -3.76 2.70 2.26
C SER A 73 -4.37 2.10 0.99
N PHE A 74 -3.57 1.48 0.13
CA PHE A 74 -4.05 0.77 -1.06
C PHE A 74 -4.88 -0.47 -0.68
N LEU A 75 -4.38 -1.29 0.25
CA LEU A 75 -5.11 -2.48 0.74
C LEU A 75 -6.42 -2.10 1.43
N ALA A 76 -6.46 -0.98 2.15
CA ALA A 76 -7.69 -0.46 2.74
C ALA A 76 -8.74 -0.14 1.65
N GLY A 77 -8.31 0.53 0.57
CA GLY A 77 -9.18 0.80 -0.57
C GLY A 77 -9.70 -0.47 -1.26
N TYR A 78 -8.86 -1.51 -1.35
CA TYR A 78 -9.26 -2.81 -1.88
C TYR A 78 -10.25 -3.54 -0.95
N ALA A 79 -10.02 -3.50 0.37
CA ALA A 79 -10.79 -4.25 1.36
C ALA A 79 -12.21 -3.70 1.60
N PHE A 80 -12.37 -2.38 1.63
CA PHE A 80 -13.58 -1.70 2.11
C PHE A 80 -14.42 -1.06 1.00
N ASP A 81 -14.48 -1.70 -0.17
CA ASP A 81 -15.36 -1.32 -1.28
C ASP A 81 -15.15 0.09 -1.87
N LEU A 82 -13.92 0.61 -1.87
CA LEU A 82 -13.62 1.90 -2.53
C LEU A 82 -14.03 1.89 -4.01
N VAL A 83 -13.91 0.74 -4.69
CA VAL A 83 -14.35 0.53 -6.08
C VAL A 83 -15.87 0.61 -6.22
N LEU A 84 -16.62 -0.03 -5.32
CA LEU A 84 -18.08 -0.03 -5.35
C LEU A 84 -18.62 1.35 -4.99
N GLY A 85 -18.04 2.00 -3.98
CA GLY A 85 -18.36 3.38 -3.60
C GLY A 85 -18.04 4.40 -4.69
N THR A 86 -16.90 4.27 -5.39
CA THR A 86 -16.58 5.13 -6.54
C THR A 86 -17.49 4.87 -7.74
N MET A 87 -17.78 3.62 -8.07
CA MET A 87 -18.74 3.28 -9.14
C MET A 87 -20.13 3.84 -8.86
N LEU A 88 -20.66 3.63 -7.65
CA LEU A 88 -21.95 4.18 -7.24
C LEU A 88 -21.94 5.72 -7.25
N GLY A 89 -20.86 6.34 -6.79
CA GLY A 89 -20.71 7.80 -6.81
C GLY A 89 -20.69 8.38 -8.24
N VAL A 90 -20.02 7.71 -9.18
CA VAL A 90 -20.01 8.12 -10.60
C VAL A 90 -21.40 7.95 -11.20
N ILE A 91 -22.06 6.81 -10.98
CA ILE A 91 -23.43 6.59 -11.48
C ILE A 91 -24.39 7.63 -10.90
N ALA A 92 -24.27 7.93 -9.61
CA ALA A 92 -25.12 8.91 -8.93
C ALA A 92 -24.89 10.37 -9.37
N THR A 93 -23.72 10.68 -9.95
CA THR A 93 -23.38 12.04 -10.41
C THR A 93 -23.53 12.23 -11.92
N VAL A 94 -23.54 11.14 -12.69
CA VAL A 94 -23.72 11.14 -14.15
C VAL A 94 -25.17 10.83 -14.55
N GLY A 95 -26.00 10.34 -13.61
CA GLY A 95 -27.43 10.03 -13.80
C GLY A 95 -28.37 11.22 -13.67
#